data_AF-A0A0P6R5N7-F1
#
_entry.id   AF-A0A0P6R5N7-F1
#
_cell.length_a   1.000
_cell.length_b   1.000
_cell.length_c   1.000
_cell.angle_alpha   90.00
_cell.angle_beta   90.00
_cell.angle_gamma   90.00
#
_symmetry.space_group_name_H-M   'P 1'
#
loop_
_entity.id
_entity.type
_entity.pdbx_description
1 polymer ?
#
loop_
_entity_poly.entity_id
_entity_poly.type
_entity_poly.pdbx_seq_one_letter_code
_entity_poly.pdbx_strand_id
1 'polypeptide(L)'
;MIEIQPFAFITSYDTHLGSQMFSADFKRLYFLAIGVEERDKAGLEEAYKTAHRIREFEIELYWKRTAYIWAMQAALIGIVLFLKSGGDVRIKLDFFNPSIVISTSPSSSTLISILLTSTLALTVAWLWYLLIEGAKFWQDNWERHVDILGEKLGQNLYQVYPIRKFDGLEPYSVTKINGYVVVSFVIFWIVNIFWALWCLYEITDVSLTIEFFITFLGWIFCYAAFVFVPAYMFSKSLFFKGLRMGGLGSSIVGGTKDVEKPALYSRKNCDQ
;
A
#
# COMPACT_ATOMS: atom_id res chain seq x y z
N MET A 1 -14.07 -10.23 27.38
CA MET A 1 -13.49 -10.96 26.23
C MET A 1 -13.97 -10.21 25.00
N ILE A 2 -13.11 -9.37 24.42
CA ILE A 2 -13.48 -8.51 23.30
C ILE A 2 -13.43 -9.38 22.05
N GLU A 3 -14.59 -9.72 21.52
CA GLU A 3 -14.76 -10.48 20.30
C GLU A 3 -14.45 -9.53 19.12
N ILE A 4 -13.21 -9.61 18.62
CA ILE A 4 -12.81 -8.92 17.40
C ILE A 4 -13.45 -9.70 16.24
N GLN A 5 -14.61 -9.22 15.78
CA GLN A 5 -15.25 -9.70 14.57
C GLN A 5 -14.26 -9.59 13.40
N PRO A 6 -14.00 -10.65 12.62
CA PRO A 6 -13.17 -10.55 11.45
C PRO A 6 -13.84 -9.61 10.45
N PHE A 7 -13.05 -8.70 9.88
CA PHE A 7 -13.46 -7.72 8.89
C PHE A 7 -13.93 -8.46 7.62
N ALA A 8 -15.19 -8.89 7.62
CA ALA A 8 -15.89 -9.46 6.48
C ALA A 8 -16.22 -8.34 5.49
N PHE A 9 -15.21 -7.94 4.70
CA PHE A 9 -15.39 -7.05 3.56
C PHE A 9 -15.31 -7.88 2.27
N ILE A 10 -16.22 -8.85 2.15
CA ILE A 10 -16.84 -9.18 0.86
C ILE A 10 -18.32 -8.90 1.09
N THR A 11 -18.66 -7.62 1.10
CA THR A 11 -20.05 -7.17 1.17
C THR A 11 -20.77 -7.65 -0.10
N SER A 12 -22.08 -7.96 -0.02
CA SER A 12 -22.96 -8.25 -1.17
C SER A 12 -22.83 -7.27 -2.35
N TYR A 13 -22.27 -6.09 -2.08
CA TYR A 13 -21.84 -5.08 -3.03
C TYR A 13 -20.83 -5.58 -4.09
N ASP A 14 -19.79 -6.34 -3.72
CA ASP A 14 -18.78 -6.82 -4.68
C ASP A 14 -19.36 -7.86 -5.65
N THR A 15 -20.28 -8.70 -5.17
CA THR A 15 -21.02 -9.64 -6.01
C THR A 15 -21.96 -8.95 -7.00
N HIS A 16 -22.63 -7.87 -6.58
CA HIS A 16 -23.51 -7.08 -7.46
C HIS A 16 -22.70 -6.28 -8.49
N LEU A 17 -21.61 -5.62 -8.07
CA LEU A 17 -20.71 -4.87 -8.95
C LEU A 17 -20.03 -5.79 -9.98
N GLY A 18 -19.59 -6.98 -9.55
CA GLY A 18 -19.07 -8.02 -10.44
C GLY A 18 -20.11 -8.41 -11.50
N SER A 19 -21.35 -8.70 -11.10
CA SER A 19 -22.42 -9.08 -12.05
C SER A 19 -22.72 -8.02 -13.12
N GLN A 20 -22.60 -6.73 -12.78
CA GLN A 20 -22.80 -5.63 -13.74
C GLN A 20 -21.59 -5.42 -14.66
N MET A 21 -20.37 -5.67 -14.18
CA MET A 21 -19.12 -5.53 -14.94
C MET A 21 -18.99 -6.61 -16.03
N PHE A 22 -19.70 -7.72 -15.88
CA PHE A 22 -19.78 -8.78 -16.90
C PHE A 22 -21.08 -8.74 -17.73
N SER A 23 -21.86 -7.66 -17.63
CA SER A 23 -23.05 -7.46 -18.47
C SER A 23 -22.69 -7.35 -19.96
N ALA A 24 -23.63 -7.74 -20.83
CA ALA A 24 -23.43 -7.68 -22.28
C ALA A 24 -23.13 -6.25 -22.77
N ASP A 25 -23.81 -5.26 -22.20
CA ASP A 25 -23.61 -3.84 -22.55
C ASP A 25 -22.22 -3.34 -22.16
N PHE A 26 -21.73 -3.71 -20.96
CA PHE A 26 -20.39 -3.34 -20.52
C PHE A 26 -19.33 -3.98 -21.42
N LYS A 27 -19.45 -5.29 -21.71
CA LYS A 27 -18.49 -6.01 -22.58
C LYS A 27 -18.42 -5.40 -23.98
N ARG A 28 -19.57 -5.07 -24.58
CA ARG A 28 -19.62 -4.41 -25.89
C ARG A 28 -18.83 -3.10 -25.89
N LEU A 29 -19.01 -2.28 -24.85
CA LEU A 29 -18.35 -0.99 -24.73
C LEU A 29 -16.86 -1.12 -24.37
N TYR A 30 -16.51 -2.15 -23.60
CA TYR A 30 -15.14 -2.55 -23.34
C TYR A 30 -14.38 -2.88 -24.63
N PHE A 31 -14.93 -3.79 -25.45
CA PHE A 31 -14.30 -4.20 -26.71
C PHE A 31 -14.15 -3.03 -27.69
N LEU A 32 -15.16 -2.15 -27.75
CA LEU A 32 -15.10 -0.90 -28.50
C LEU A 32 -13.98 0.02 -27.99
N ALA A 33 -13.83 0.16 -26.67
CA ALA A 33 -12.80 1.00 -26.06
C ALA A 33 -11.37 0.52 -26.37
N ILE A 34 -11.12 -0.79 -26.20
CA ILE A 34 -9.81 -1.36 -26.50
C ILE A 34 -9.54 -1.43 -28.01
N GLY A 35 -10.59 -1.41 -28.84
CA GLY A 35 -10.50 -1.43 -30.30
C GLY A 35 -10.27 -2.83 -30.85
N VAL A 36 -10.82 -3.85 -30.19
CA VAL A 36 -10.73 -5.25 -30.62
C VAL A 36 -12.13 -5.72 -30.99
N GLU A 37 -12.30 -6.20 -32.21
CA GLU A 37 -13.58 -6.77 -32.62
C GLU A 37 -13.83 -8.11 -31.92
N GLU A 38 -15.03 -8.29 -31.39
CA GLU A 38 -15.42 -9.53 -30.68
C GLU A 38 -15.35 -10.81 -31.53
N ARG A 39 -15.34 -10.68 -32.87
CA ARG A 39 -15.23 -11.80 -33.81
C ARG A 39 -13.80 -12.05 -34.27
N ASP A 40 -12.90 -11.09 -34.07
CA ASP A 40 -11.51 -11.22 -34.43
C ASP A 40 -10.76 -12.02 -33.36
N LYS A 41 -10.70 -13.33 -33.57
CA LYS A 41 -10.02 -14.24 -32.66
C LYS A 41 -8.52 -13.91 -32.52
N ALA A 42 -7.86 -13.47 -33.59
CA ALA A 42 -6.43 -13.17 -33.55
C ALA A 42 -6.16 -11.92 -32.68
N GLY A 43 -6.92 -10.86 -32.89
CA GLY A 43 -6.85 -9.65 -32.06
C GLY A 43 -7.20 -9.90 -30.59
N LEU A 44 -8.20 -10.75 -30.32
CA LEU A 44 -8.54 -11.17 -28.95
C LEU A 44 -7.39 -11.94 -28.27
N GLU A 45 -6.76 -12.88 -28.97
CA GLU A 45 -5.62 -13.64 -28.44
C GLU A 45 -4.40 -12.75 -28.18
N GLU A 46 -4.12 -11.77 -29.05
CA GLU A 46 -3.04 -10.80 -28.86
C GLU A 46 -3.30 -9.87 -27.67
N ALA A 47 -4.51 -9.35 -27.55
CA ALA A 47 -4.92 -8.53 -26.41
C ALA A 47 -4.84 -9.32 -25.10
N TYR A 48 -5.28 -10.58 -25.10
CA TYR A 48 -5.22 -11.47 -23.94
C TYR A 48 -3.77 -11.76 -23.51
N LYS A 49 -2.88 -12.09 -24.45
CA LYS A 49 -1.44 -12.26 -24.18
C LYS A 49 -0.80 -11.00 -23.62
N THR A 50 -1.20 -9.84 -24.16
CA THR A 50 -0.71 -8.54 -23.69
C THR A 50 -1.18 -8.25 -22.26
N ALA A 51 -2.45 -8.51 -21.95
CA ALA A 51 -2.99 -8.34 -20.60
C ALA A 51 -2.26 -9.23 -19.59
N HIS A 52 -1.99 -10.50 -19.94
CA HIS A 52 -1.17 -11.40 -19.11
C HIS A 52 0.22 -10.86 -18.83
N ARG A 53 0.93 -10.46 -19.89
CA ARG A 53 2.29 -9.93 -19.78
C ARG A 53 2.35 -8.69 -18.89
N ILE A 54 1.37 -7.79 -19.01
CA ILE A 54 1.34 -6.57 -18.19
C ILE A 54 0.98 -6.90 -16.73
N ARG A 55 0.06 -7.83 -16.49
CA ARG A 55 -0.25 -8.31 -15.14
C ARG A 55 0.98 -8.90 -14.45
N GLU A 56 1.70 -9.80 -15.12
CA GLU A 56 2.94 -10.39 -14.60
C GLU A 56 3.98 -9.31 -14.30
N PHE A 57 4.13 -8.33 -15.21
CA PHE A 57 5.00 -7.19 -15.00
C PHE A 57 4.61 -6.35 -13.77
N GLU A 58 3.33 -6.10 -13.52
CA GLU A 58 2.88 -5.39 -12.32
C GLU A 58 3.16 -6.18 -11.03
N ILE A 59 3.02 -7.51 -11.06
CA ILE A 59 3.40 -8.38 -9.93
C ILE A 59 4.91 -8.29 -9.67
N GLU A 60 5.75 -8.31 -10.71
CA GLU A 60 7.19 -8.11 -10.53
C GLU A 60 7.52 -6.73 -9.96
N LEU A 61 6.89 -5.67 -10.48
CA LEU A 61 7.09 -4.32 -9.98
C LEU A 61 6.62 -4.19 -8.53
N TYR A 62 5.53 -4.86 -8.13
CA TYR A 62 5.09 -4.93 -6.74
C TYR A 62 6.21 -5.41 -5.82
N TRP A 63 6.86 -6.52 -6.17
CA TRP A 63 7.95 -7.08 -5.38
C TRP A 63 9.21 -6.21 -5.42
N LYS A 64 9.59 -5.68 -6.59
CA LYS A 64 10.75 -4.77 -6.73
C LYS A 64 10.58 -3.54 -5.84
N ARG A 65 9.42 -2.86 -5.93
CA ARG A 65 9.12 -1.67 -5.11
C ARG A 65 9.13 -2.00 -3.61
N THR A 66 8.56 -3.14 -3.22
CA THR A 66 8.56 -3.62 -1.83
C THR A 66 9.98 -3.86 -1.32
N ALA A 67 10.85 -4.49 -2.12
CA ALA A 67 12.23 -4.79 -1.72
C ALA A 67 13.06 -3.52 -1.44
N TYR A 68 12.94 -2.48 -2.27
CA TYR A 68 13.64 -1.21 -2.05
C TYR A 68 13.23 -0.55 -0.73
N ILE A 69 11.92 -0.53 -0.44
CA ILE A 69 11.41 0.10 0.78
C ILE A 69 11.79 -0.72 2.00
N TRP A 70 11.72 -2.05 1.92
CA TRP A 70 12.19 -2.93 2.99
C TRP A 70 13.67 -2.70 3.31
N ALA A 71 14.53 -2.58 2.29
CA ALA A 71 15.95 -2.31 2.49
C ALA A 71 16.18 -0.96 3.19
N MET A 72 15.41 0.07 2.81
CA MET A 72 15.48 1.38 3.47
C MET A 72 15.00 1.31 4.93
N GLN A 73 13.95 0.54 5.22
CA GLN A 73 13.50 0.29 6.60
C GLN A 73 14.56 -0.41 7.44
N ALA A 74 15.19 -1.46 6.88
CA ALA A 74 16.27 -2.18 7.55
C ALA A 74 17.47 -1.27 7.85
N ALA A 75 17.85 -0.39 6.91
CA ALA A 75 18.91 0.59 7.12
C ALA A 75 18.56 1.59 8.25
N LEU A 76 17.33 2.10 8.28
CA LEU A 76 16.86 3.02 9.32
C LEU A 76 16.82 2.34 10.70
N ILE A 77 16.42 1.07 10.77
CA ILE A 77 16.51 0.26 12.00
C ILE A 77 17.97 0.16 12.44
N GLY A 78 18.88 -0.17 11.53
CA GLY A 78 20.32 -0.25 11.80
C GLY A 78 20.89 1.04 12.38
N ILE A 79 20.50 2.20 11.82
CA ILE A 79 20.90 3.53 12.32
C ILE A 79 20.39 3.73 13.77
N VAL A 80 19.12 3.45 14.04
CA VAL A 80 18.57 3.61 15.40
C VAL A 80 19.26 2.66 16.40
N LEU A 81 19.53 1.41 16.01
CA LEU A 81 20.26 0.47 16.87
C LEU A 81 21.69 0.95 17.16
N PHE A 82 22.41 1.45 16.15
CA PHE A 82 23.74 2.02 16.30
C PHE A 82 23.75 3.24 17.23
N LEU A 83 22.76 4.14 17.09
CA LEU A 83 22.62 5.30 17.96
C LEU A 83 22.31 4.90 19.41
N LYS A 84 21.43 3.91 19.62
CA LYS A 84 21.08 3.40 20.96
C LYS A 84 22.26 2.72 21.65
N SER A 85 23.16 2.09 20.91
CA SER A 85 24.32 1.40 21.49
C SER A 85 25.49 2.33 21.79
N GLY A 86 25.36 3.65 21.55
CA GLY A 86 26.43 4.62 21.75
C GLY A 86 27.53 4.55 20.70
N GLY A 87 27.24 3.98 19.53
CA GLY A 87 28.21 3.79 18.44
C GLY A 87 29.03 2.49 18.53
N ASP A 88 28.88 1.72 19.61
CA ASP A 88 29.46 0.38 19.75
C ASP A 88 28.43 -0.68 19.34
N VAL A 89 28.52 -1.22 18.13
CA VAL A 89 27.67 -2.35 17.71
C VAL A 89 28.43 -3.65 17.89
N ARG A 90 28.05 -4.44 18.89
CA ARG A 90 28.49 -5.84 19.04
C ARG A 90 27.29 -6.77 18.90
N ILE A 91 27.11 -7.33 17.71
CA ILE A 91 26.13 -8.39 17.49
C ILE A 91 26.80 -9.71 17.88
N LYS A 92 26.28 -10.35 18.94
CA LYS A 92 26.67 -11.71 19.32
C LYS A 92 25.43 -12.60 19.28
N LEU A 93 25.42 -13.54 18.33
CA LEU A 93 24.40 -14.56 18.17
C LEU A 93 24.99 -15.88 18.65
N ASP A 94 25.04 -16.07 19.97
CA ASP A 94 25.43 -17.36 20.55
C ASP A 94 24.31 -17.82 21.47
N PHE A 95 23.51 -18.80 21.02
CA PHE A 95 22.41 -19.42 21.77
C PHE A 95 22.86 -20.00 23.14
N PHE A 96 24.16 -20.09 23.42
CA PHE A 96 24.73 -20.56 24.68
C PHE A 96 25.73 -19.58 25.35
N ASN A 97 26.00 -18.38 24.81
CA ASN A 97 26.94 -17.43 25.41
C ASN A 97 26.45 -15.97 25.28
N PRO A 98 25.66 -15.47 26.24
CA PRO A 98 25.19 -14.09 26.19
C PRO A 98 26.36 -13.15 26.51
N SER A 99 26.65 -12.20 25.62
CA SER A 99 27.47 -11.04 25.97
C SER A 99 26.58 -9.83 26.19
N ILE A 100 26.62 -9.30 27.41
CA ILE A 100 25.95 -8.04 27.79
C ILE A 100 26.87 -6.88 27.41
N VAL A 101 26.32 -5.93 26.65
CA VAL A 101 26.97 -4.65 26.36
C VAL A 101 26.38 -3.60 27.30
N ILE A 102 27.25 -2.82 27.93
CA ILE A 102 26.87 -1.72 28.82
C ILE A 102 26.80 -0.47 27.95
N SER A 103 25.59 0.03 27.70
CA SER A 103 25.40 1.33 27.06
C SER A 103 25.53 2.44 28.10
N THR A 104 26.30 3.47 27.78
CA THR A 104 26.19 4.77 28.44
C THR A 104 24.81 5.37 28.16
N SER A 105 24.24 6.11 29.12
CA SER A 105 22.96 6.79 28.91
C SER A 105 23.03 7.63 27.63
N PRO A 106 22.06 7.52 26.71
CA PRO A 106 22.08 8.30 25.48
C PRO A 106 22.07 9.79 25.84
N SER A 107 22.95 10.55 25.21
CA SER A 107 22.97 12.01 25.35
C SER A 107 21.72 12.61 24.70
N SER A 108 21.36 13.84 25.07
CA SER A 108 20.19 14.53 24.50
C SER A 108 20.27 14.67 22.97
N SER A 109 21.48 14.84 22.40
CA SER A 109 21.68 14.91 20.94
C SER A 109 21.47 13.56 20.23
N THR A 110 21.84 12.45 20.87
CA THR A 110 21.58 11.10 20.37
C THR A 110 20.08 10.81 20.37
N LEU A 111 19.35 11.19 21.42
CA LEU A 111 17.89 11.01 21.49
C LEU A 111 17.15 11.83 20.43
N ILE A 112 17.57 13.07 20.18
CA ILE A 112 17.01 13.90 19.10
C ILE A 112 17.25 13.26 17.73
N SER A 113 18.43 12.68 17.52
CA SER A 113 18.76 11.97 16.27
C SER A 113 17.89 10.72 16.09
N ILE A 114 17.68 9.93 17.15
CA ILE A 114 16.77 8.78 17.12
C ILE A 114 15.33 9.22 16.80
N LEU A 115 14.88 10.34 17.38
CA LEU A 115 13.55 10.89 17.14
C LEU A 115 13.36 11.29 15.66
N LEU A 116 14.34 11.98 15.06
CA LEU A 116 14.34 12.38 13.66
C LEU A 116 14.42 11.18 12.69
N THR A 117 15.28 10.21 12.97
CA THR A 117 15.36 8.98 12.18
C THR A 117 14.06 8.19 12.25
N SER A 118 13.44 8.11 13.43
CA SER A 118 12.19 7.36 13.63
C SER A 118 11.00 8.00 12.91
N THR A 119 10.93 9.34 12.82
CA THR A 119 9.89 9.99 12.00
C THR A 119 10.10 9.85 10.53
N LEU A 120 11.35 9.94 10.06
CA LEU A 120 11.65 9.66 8.66
C LEU A 120 11.21 8.23 8.31
N ALA A 121 11.55 7.26 9.16
CA ALA A 121 11.20 5.86 8.96
C ALA A 121 9.70 5.59 9.02
N LEU A 122 8.97 6.29 9.90
CA LEU A 122 7.51 6.26 9.94
C LEU A 122 6.90 6.80 8.63
N THR A 123 7.40 7.93 8.12
CA THR A 123 6.93 8.47 6.82
C THR A 123 7.20 7.49 5.68
N VAL A 124 8.35 6.84 5.67
CA VAL A 124 8.67 5.80 4.69
C VAL A 124 7.72 4.61 4.80
N ALA A 125 7.40 4.16 6.02
CA ALA A 125 6.47 3.05 6.23
C ALA A 125 5.06 3.41 5.74
N TRP A 126 4.64 4.66 5.98
CA TRP A 126 3.37 5.18 5.46
C TRP A 126 3.34 5.21 3.93
N LEU A 127 4.41 5.71 3.28
CA LEU A 127 4.53 5.69 1.82
C LEU A 127 4.53 4.26 1.26
N TRP A 128 5.11 3.31 1.98
CA TRP A 128 5.07 1.89 1.62
C TRP A 128 3.63 1.37 1.55
N TYR A 129 2.82 1.69 2.55
CA TYR A 129 1.42 1.30 2.59
C TYR A 129 0.67 1.82 1.35
N LEU A 130 0.81 3.12 1.05
CA LEU A 130 0.17 3.74 -0.12
C LEU A 130 0.63 3.12 -1.44
N LEU A 131 1.90 2.75 -1.53
CA LEU A 131 2.49 2.13 -2.71
C LEU A 131 1.96 0.70 -2.94
N ILE A 132 1.75 -0.07 -1.86
CA ILE A 132 1.10 -1.40 -1.93
C ILE A 132 -0.34 -1.28 -2.42
N GLU A 133 -1.10 -0.33 -1.88
CA GLU A 133 -2.49 -0.09 -2.30
C GLU A 133 -2.58 0.31 -3.78
N GLY A 134 -1.71 1.23 -4.23
CA GLY A 134 -1.65 1.64 -5.62
C GLY A 134 -1.27 0.48 -6.57
N ALA A 135 -0.34 -0.38 -6.16
CA ALA A 135 0.06 -1.54 -6.94
C ALA A 135 -1.06 -2.59 -7.03
N LYS A 136 -1.78 -2.82 -5.92
CA LYS A 136 -2.95 -3.72 -5.89
C LYS A 136 -4.03 -3.25 -6.85
N PHE A 137 -4.34 -1.95 -6.86
CA PHE A 137 -5.32 -1.38 -7.79
C PHE A 137 -5.00 -1.71 -9.25
N TRP A 138 -3.75 -1.49 -9.68
CA TRP A 138 -3.33 -1.76 -11.06
C TRP A 138 -3.30 -3.26 -11.38
N GLN A 139 -2.86 -4.09 -10.43
CA GLN A 139 -2.92 -5.55 -10.58
C GLN A 139 -4.38 -6.02 -10.79
N ASP A 140 -5.30 -5.60 -9.92
CA ASP A 140 -6.71 -5.95 -10.00
C ASP A 140 -7.33 -5.44 -11.32
N ASN A 141 -6.90 -4.29 -11.83
CA ASN A 141 -7.35 -3.77 -13.12
C ASN A 141 -6.93 -4.71 -14.27
N TRP A 142 -5.66 -5.12 -14.32
CA TRP A 142 -5.17 -6.03 -15.36
C TRP A 142 -5.70 -7.46 -15.22
N GLU A 143 -5.99 -7.92 -14.01
CA GLU A 143 -6.69 -9.18 -13.76
C GLU A 143 -8.11 -9.15 -14.37
N ARG A 144 -8.85 -8.04 -14.25
CA ARG A 144 -10.15 -7.89 -14.92
C ARG A 144 -10.05 -7.90 -16.44
N HIS A 145 -9.02 -7.28 -17.02
CA HIS A 145 -8.77 -7.35 -18.47
C HIS A 145 -8.56 -8.80 -18.91
N VAL A 146 -7.74 -9.56 -18.17
CA VAL A 146 -7.51 -10.99 -18.39
C VAL A 146 -8.83 -11.77 -18.30
N ASP A 147 -9.67 -11.51 -17.31
CA ASP A 147 -10.93 -12.22 -17.10
C ASP A 147 -11.92 -12.00 -18.25
N ILE A 148 -12.15 -10.75 -18.66
CA ILE A 148 -13.08 -10.42 -19.74
C ILE A 148 -12.62 -11.01 -21.08
N LEU A 149 -11.32 -10.91 -21.37
CA LEU A 149 -10.74 -11.47 -22.60
C LEU A 149 -10.72 -13.00 -22.58
N GLY A 150 -10.39 -13.60 -21.44
CA GLY A 150 -10.37 -15.05 -21.24
C GLY A 150 -11.76 -15.68 -21.43
N GLU A 151 -12.80 -15.09 -20.83
CA GLU A 151 -14.18 -15.56 -21.00
C GLU A 151 -14.60 -15.53 -22.48
N LYS A 152 -14.23 -14.48 -23.22
CA LYS A 152 -14.55 -14.37 -24.65
C LYS A 152 -13.83 -15.44 -25.50
N LEU A 153 -12.61 -15.80 -25.12
CA LEU A 153 -11.82 -16.86 -25.77
C LEU A 153 -12.19 -18.27 -25.29
N GLY A 154 -13.06 -18.42 -24.30
CA GLY A 154 -13.35 -19.69 -23.64
C GLY A 154 -12.19 -20.22 -22.77
N GLN A 155 -11.29 -19.33 -22.35
CA GLN A 155 -10.13 -19.63 -21.51
C GLN A 155 -10.36 -19.17 -20.07
N ASN A 156 -10.92 -20.04 -19.23
CA ASN A 156 -11.31 -19.70 -17.85
C ASN A 156 -10.28 -20.13 -16.79
N LEU A 157 -9.02 -20.35 -17.18
CA LEU A 157 -7.99 -20.89 -16.29
C LEU A 157 -7.77 -20.04 -15.04
N TYR A 158 -7.91 -18.71 -15.17
CA TYR A 158 -7.74 -17.78 -14.06
C TYR A 158 -8.96 -17.65 -13.13
N GLN A 159 -10.13 -18.00 -13.63
CA GLN A 159 -11.40 -17.90 -12.89
C GLN A 159 -11.73 -19.19 -12.14
N VAL A 160 -11.04 -20.29 -12.46
CA VAL A 160 -11.29 -21.61 -11.88
C VAL A 160 -10.10 -22.02 -11.02
N TYR A 161 -10.33 -22.11 -9.71
CA TYR A 161 -9.32 -22.53 -8.75
C TYR A 161 -9.86 -23.75 -7.95
N PRO A 162 -9.28 -24.96 -8.14
CA PRO A 162 -9.78 -26.16 -7.48
C PRO A 162 -9.38 -26.18 -6.00
N ILE A 163 -10.29 -25.74 -5.11
CA ILE A 163 -10.06 -25.81 -3.65
C ILE A 163 -10.68 -27.07 -3.07
N ARG A 164 -9.88 -27.83 -2.31
CA ARG A 164 -10.39 -28.83 -1.39
C ARG A 164 -11.01 -28.08 -0.21
N LYS A 165 -12.32 -28.23 0.00
CA LYS A 165 -13.16 -27.50 0.97
C LYS A 165 -12.78 -27.63 2.45
N PHE A 166 -11.56 -28.07 2.77
CA PHE A 166 -11.28 -28.84 3.98
C PHE A 166 -11.43 -28.10 5.30
N ASP A 167 -11.48 -26.76 5.38
CA ASP A 167 -11.65 -26.09 6.68
C ASP A 167 -12.54 -24.82 6.67
N GLY A 168 -13.24 -24.52 5.57
CA GLY A 168 -14.03 -23.27 5.50
C GLY A 168 -13.20 -21.98 5.60
N LEU A 169 -11.87 -22.08 5.54
CA LEU A 169 -10.93 -20.96 5.59
C LEU A 169 -10.64 -20.45 4.19
N GLU A 170 -10.74 -19.13 4.00
CA GLU A 170 -10.30 -18.47 2.77
C GLU A 170 -8.77 -18.56 2.62
N PRO A 171 -8.24 -18.72 1.39
CA PRO A 171 -6.80 -18.70 1.16
C PRO A 171 -6.20 -17.34 1.55
N TYR A 172 -4.99 -17.37 2.12
CA TYR A 172 -4.28 -16.14 2.50
C TYR A 172 -3.95 -15.28 1.28
N SER A 173 -4.34 -14.01 1.33
CA SER A 173 -3.90 -13.03 0.34
C SER A 173 -2.51 -12.52 0.69
N VAL A 174 -1.57 -12.72 -0.23
CA VAL A 174 -0.19 -12.20 -0.10
C VAL A 174 -0.17 -10.70 0.12
N THR A 175 -1.04 -9.95 -0.56
CA THR A 175 -1.17 -8.50 -0.40
C THR A 175 -1.65 -8.11 1.00
N LYS A 176 -2.61 -8.84 1.57
CA LYS A 176 -3.07 -8.61 2.97
C LYS A 176 -1.93 -8.85 3.96
N ILE A 177 -1.18 -9.95 3.79
CA ILE A 177 -0.03 -10.27 4.65
C ILE A 177 1.01 -9.15 4.58
N ASN A 178 1.36 -8.68 3.37
CA ASN A 178 2.32 -7.59 3.22
C ASN A 178 1.81 -6.29 3.85
N GLY A 179 0.50 -6.01 3.75
CA GLY A 179 -0.13 -4.92 4.49
C GLY A 179 0.10 -5.02 6.01
N TYR A 180 -0.07 -6.20 6.61
CA TYR A 180 0.23 -6.41 8.04
C TYR A 180 1.70 -6.22 8.39
N VAL A 181 2.62 -6.58 7.49
CA VAL A 181 4.05 -6.30 7.68
C VAL A 181 4.29 -4.80 7.76
N VAL A 182 3.72 -4.02 6.84
CA VAL A 182 3.85 -2.55 6.86
C VAL A 182 3.25 -1.94 8.12
N VAL A 183 2.07 -2.39 8.55
CA VAL A 183 1.45 -1.96 9.81
C VAL A 183 2.37 -2.25 11.00
N SER A 184 3.07 -3.38 11.01
CA SER A 184 4.02 -3.73 12.07
C SER A 184 5.20 -2.75 12.11
N PHE A 185 5.73 -2.31 10.96
CA PHE A 185 6.75 -1.26 10.91
C PHE A 185 6.22 0.09 11.40
N VAL A 186 5.00 0.48 11.01
CA VAL A 186 4.36 1.72 11.49
C VAL A 186 4.26 1.71 13.03
N ILE A 187 3.76 0.62 13.62
CA ILE A 187 3.67 0.47 15.07
C ILE A 187 5.05 0.53 15.72
N PHE A 188 6.04 -0.18 15.15
CA PHE A 188 7.43 -0.17 15.65
C PHE A 188 8.02 1.24 15.71
N TRP A 189 7.80 2.06 14.67
CA TRP A 189 8.32 3.43 14.63
C TRP A 189 7.59 4.36 15.57
N ILE A 190 6.27 4.21 15.72
CA ILE A 190 5.47 4.94 16.71
C ILE A 190 6.00 4.66 18.13
N VAL A 191 6.26 3.38 18.46
CA VAL A 191 6.82 2.99 19.75
C VAL A 191 8.20 3.61 19.96
N ASN A 192 9.08 3.62 18.95
CA ASN A 192 10.40 4.25 19.07
C ASN A 192 10.33 5.78 19.26
N ILE A 193 9.38 6.45 18.60
CA ILE A 193 9.13 7.89 18.80
C ILE A 193 8.71 8.14 20.24
N PHE A 194 7.71 7.42 20.76
CA PHE A 194 7.25 7.58 22.13
C PHE A 194 8.36 7.28 23.14
N TRP A 195 9.17 6.25 22.90
CA TRP A 195 10.31 5.94 23.75
C TRP A 195 11.35 7.07 23.77
N ALA A 196 11.71 7.62 22.60
CA ALA A 196 12.69 8.72 22.53
C ALA A 196 12.17 9.99 23.22
N LEU A 197 10.88 10.30 23.07
CA LEU A 197 10.23 11.43 23.75
C LEU A 197 10.18 11.24 25.27
N TRP A 198 9.90 10.02 25.72
CA TRP A 198 9.90 9.68 27.15
C TRP A 198 11.29 9.89 27.77
N CYS A 199 12.35 9.38 27.12
CA CYS A 199 13.71 9.58 27.60
C CYS A 199 14.14 11.05 27.58
N LEU A 200 13.71 11.83 26.58
CA LEU A 200 13.98 13.27 26.54
C LEU A 200 13.29 14.00 27.70
N TYR A 201 12.05 13.63 28.02
CA TYR A 201 11.33 14.18 29.16
C TYR A 201 12.04 13.92 30.50
N GLU A 202 12.55 12.70 30.72
CA GLU A 202 13.26 12.34 31.95
C GLU A 202 14.59 13.11 32.14
N ILE A 203 15.24 13.52 31.05
CA ILE A 203 16.51 14.27 31.10
C ILE A 203 16.28 15.77 31.32
N THR A 204 15.07 16.28 31.07
CA THR A 204 14.74 17.71 31.23
C THR A 204 14.28 18.04 32.66
N ASP A 205 14.88 19.07 33.27
CA ASP A 205 14.47 19.60 34.58
C ASP A 205 13.04 20.21 34.56
N VAL A 206 12.41 20.37 35.73
CA VAL A 206 11.00 20.83 35.85
C VAL A 206 10.75 22.18 35.17
N SER A 207 11.71 23.12 35.13
CA SER A 207 11.56 24.39 34.39
C SER A 207 11.68 24.24 32.86
N LEU A 208 12.31 23.17 32.38
CA LEU A 208 12.41 22.79 30.98
C LEU A 208 11.19 22.00 30.48
N THR A 209 10.26 21.59 31.34
CA THR A 209 9.06 20.88 30.90
C THR A 209 8.19 21.72 29.94
N ILE A 210 8.09 23.04 30.18
CA ILE A 210 7.38 23.95 29.27
C ILE A 210 8.10 24.04 27.91
N GLU A 211 9.44 24.15 27.91
CA GLU A 211 10.24 24.14 26.68
C GLU A 211 10.14 22.80 25.94
N PHE A 212 10.08 21.68 26.67
CA PHE A 212 9.83 20.35 26.12
C PHE A 212 8.45 20.27 25.46
N PHE A 213 7.39 20.75 26.12
CA PHE A 213 6.04 20.78 25.54
C PHE A 213 5.97 21.66 24.29
N ILE A 214 6.61 22.84 24.30
CA ILE A 214 6.69 23.73 23.13
C ILE A 214 7.48 23.06 22.00
N THR A 215 8.60 22.42 22.31
CA THR A 215 9.43 21.69 21.34
C THR A 215 8.69 20.49 20.76
N PHE A 216 7.94 19.77 21.59
CA PHE A 216 7.14 18.62 21.21
C PHE A 216 5.94 19.03 20.34
N LEU A 217 5.21 20.09 20.71
CA LEU A 217 4.15 20.68 19.88
C LEU A 217 4.70 21.21 18.56
N GLY A 218 5.85 21.88 18.59
CA GLY A 218 6.56 22.34 17.39
C GLY A 218 6.97 21.17 16.51
N TRP A 219 7.42 20.06 17.09
CA TRP A 219 7.77 18.85 16.36
C TRP A 219 6.55 18.12 15.80
N ILE A 220 5.44 18.04 16.55
CA ILE A 220 4.15 17.55 16.03
C ILE A 220 3.72 18.41 14.85
N PHE A 221 3.84 19.73 14.93
CA PHE A 221 3.46 20.63 13.85
C PHE A 221 4.37 20.47 12.63
N CYS A 222 5.69 20.37 12.83
CA CYS A 222 6.66 20.11 11.76
C CYS A 222 6.45 18.74 11.12
N TYR A 223 6.19 17.71 11.91
CA TYR A 223 5.89 16.36 11.43
C TYR A 223 4.54 16.33 10.71
N ALA A 224 3.51 16.96 11.28
CA ALA A 224 2.22 17.13 10.66
C ALA A 224 2.35 17.89 9.34
N ALA A 225 3.17 18.94 9.24
CA ALA A 225 3.46 19.63 7.98
C ALA A 225 4.23 18.72 7.00
N PHE A 226 5.24 17.99 7.46
CA PHE A 226 6.04 17.06 6.67
C PHE A 226 5.25 15.87 6.14
N VAL A 227 4.24 15.40 6.88
CA VAL A 227 3.29 14.36 6.46
C VAL A 227 2.14 14.97 5.68
N PHE A 228 1.67 16.16 6.04
CA PHE A 228 0.60 16.88 5.37
C PHE A 228 0.99 17.22 3.95
N VAL A 229 2.24 17.57 3.63
CA VAL A 229 2.61 17.84 2.23
C VAL A 229 2.48 16.59 1.36
N PRO A 230 3.08 15.43 1.66
CA PRO A 230 2.83 14.17 0.95
C PRO A 230 1.38 13.70 1.04
N ALA A 231 0.71 13.84 2.18
CA ALA A 231 -0.69 13.45 2.34
C ALA A 231 -1.66 14.43 1.67
N TYR A 232 -1.27 15.68 1.44
CA TYR A 232 -1.98 16.69 0.67
C TYR A 232 -1.69 16.52 -0.81
N MET A 233 -0.47 16.15 -1.20
CA MET A 233 -0.14 15.77 -2.57
C MET A 233 -0.80 14.45 -2.96
N PHE A 234 -0.88 13.49 -2.02
CA PHE A 234 -1.56 12.22 -2.17
C PHE A 234 -3.07 12.36 -1.98
N SER A 235 -3.54 13.22 -1.07
CA SER A 235 -4.96 13.57 -1.05
C SER A 235 -5.28 14.36 -2.28
N LYS A 236 -4.41 15.17 -2.87
CA LYS A 236 -4.56 15.73 -4.22
C LYS A 236 -4.30 14.69 -5.30
N SER A 237 -3.77 13.50 -5.01
CA SER A 237 -3.77 12.35 -5.94
C SER A 237 -5.05 11.53 -5.83
N LEU A 238 -5.70 11.49 -4.65
CA LEU A 238 -7.03 10.94 -4.35
C LEU A 238 -8.18 11.93 -4.70
N PHE A 239 -7.91 13.23 -4.58
CA PHE A 239 -8.71 14.43 -4.90
C PHE A 239 -8.26 15.01 -6.24
N PHE A 240 -7.25 14.40 -6.84
CA PHE A 240 -7.39 13.99 -8.21
C PHE A 240 -8.43 12.86 -8.26
N LYS A 241 -9.67 13.25 -7.99
CA LYS A 241 -10.86 12.79 -8.68
C LYS A 241 -10.76 13.17 -10.18
N GLY A 242 -9.61 12.91 -10.80
CA GLY A 242 -9.14 13.51 -12.05
C GLY A 242 -7.66 13.30 -12.44
N LEU A 243 -6.86 12.48 -11.71
CA LEU A 243 -5.57 11.79 -12.06
C LEU A 243 -5.30 11.43 -13.50
N ARG A 244 -5.51 12.31 -14.50
CA ARG A 244 -5.50 11.97 -15.93
C ARG A 244 -6.52 10.89 -16.34
N MET A 245 -7.73 10.94 -15.79
CA MET A 245 -8.91 10.31 -16.42
C MET A 245 -9.89 11.38 -16.96
N GLY A 246 -9.91 12.59 -16.40
CA GLY A 246 -10.78 13.70 -16.82
C GLY A 246 -10.33 14.44 -18.09
N GLY A 247 -9.41 13.88 -18.87
CA GLY A 247 -8.88 14.54 -20.08
C GLY A 247 -8.15 13.61 -21.04
N LEU A 248 -8.29 12.29 -20.89
CA LEU A 248 -7.84 11.34 -21.89
C LEU A 248 -9.03 10.58 -22.53
N GLY A 249 -10.21 10.59 -21.94
CA GLY A 249 -11.40 10.20 -22.69
C GLY A 249 -12.64 10.26 -21.83
N SER A 250 -13.77 10.26 -22.52
CA SER A 250 -15.09 10.27 -21.93
C SER A 250 -15.37 8.97 -21.18
N SER A 251 -16.12 9.05 -20.08
CA SER A 251 -16.80 7.88 -19.52
C SER A 251 -17.66 7.28 -20.64
N ILE A 252 -17.45 6.00 -20.93
CA ILE A 252 -18.19 5.28 -21.97
C ILE A 252 -19.53 4.75 -21.40
N VAL A 253 -19.57 4.47 -20.09
CA VAL A 253 -20.76 4.09 -19.31
C VAL A 253 -20.72 4.75 -17.94
N GLY A 254 -21.85 5.33 -17.52
CA GLY A 254 -22.09 5.70 -16.12
C GLY A 254 -21.71 7.14 -15.74
N GLY A 255 -22.18 8.12 -16.50
CA GLY A 255 -22.07 9.55 -16.18
C GLY A 255 -23.30 10.14 -15.51
N THR A 256 -23.88 9.53 -14.47
CA THR A 256 -24.94 10.20 -13.68
C THR A 256 -24.94 9.70 -12.23
N LYS A 257 -24.23 10.38 -11.32
CA LYS A 257 -24.39 10.43 -9.83
C LYS A 257 -24.62 9.14 -9.00
N ASP A 258 -24.82 7.97 -9.59
CA ASP A 258 -25.08 6.70 -8.92
C ASP A 258 -23.74 5.97 -8.78
N VAL A 259 -23.26 5.89 -7.53
CA VAL A 259 -22.01 5.22 -7.15
C VAL A 259 -22.05 3.71 -7.41
N GLU A 260 -23.23 3.16 -7.72
CA GLU A 260 -23.53 1.72 -7.76
C GLU A 260 -23.28 1.04 -9.12
N LYS A 261 -22.97 1.77 -10.20
CA LYS A 261 -22.73 1.18 -11.55
C LYS A 261 -21.23 1.12 -11.90
N PRO A 262 -20.74 0.04 -12.54
CA PRO A 262 -19.34 -0.05 -12.97
C PRO A 262 -19.07 0.98 -14.08
N ALA A 263 -18.00 1.77 -13.91
CA ALA A 263 -17.60 2.80 -14.85
C ALA A 263 -16.42 2.32 -15.72
N LEU A 264 -16.56 2.44 -17.05
CA LEU A 264 -15.49 2.22 -18.01
C LEU A 264 -14.90 3.55 -18.45
N TYR A 265 -13.58 3.67 -18.35
CA TYR A 265 -12.84 4.84 -18.78
C TYR A 265 -11.94 4.48 -19.95
N SER A 266 -12.02 5.25 -21.03
CA SER A 266 -11.08 5.14 -22.14
C SER A 266 -10.19 6.36 -22.18
N ARG A 267 -8.97 6.16 -22.70
CA ARG A 267 -8.02 7.23 -23.01
C ARG A 267 -8.00 7.62 -24.50
N LYS A 268 -8.91 7.05 -25.29
CA LYS A 268 -9.19 7.52 -26.63
C LYS A 268 -10.25 8.61 -26.49
N ASN A 269 -10.01 9.79 -27.07
CA ASN A 269 -11.10 10.74 -27.29
C ASN A 269 -12.16 9.98 -28.11
N CYS A 270 -13.37 9.86 -27.57
CA CYS A 270 -14.53 9.67 -28.43
C CYS A 270 -14.69 10.99 -29.17
N ASP A 271 -13.97 11.17 -30.28
CA ASP A 271 -14.38 12.15 -31.27
C ASP A 271 -15.71 11.65 -31.84
N GLN A 272 -16.80 12.11 -31.24
CA GLN A 272 -18.15 12.15 -31.80
C GLN A 272 -18.78 13.50 -31.46
#